data_AF-A0A1A9RSU2-F1
#
_entry.id   AF-A0A1A9RSU2-F1
#
_cell.length_a   1.000
_cell.length_b   1.000
_cell.length_c   1.000
_cell.angle_alpha   90.00
_cell.angle_beta   90.00
_cell.angle_gamma   90.00
#
_symmetry.space_group_name_H-M   'P 1'
#
loop_
_entity.id
_entity.type
_entity.pdbx_description
1 polymer ?
#
loop_
_entity_poly.entity_id
_entity_poly.type
_entity_poly.pdbx_seq_one_letter_code
_entity_poly.pdbx_strand_id
1 'polypeptide(L)'
;MPNHVTNQITVTGPAESLAAFRAALLVPGEADSYGRDDLPQVIVDFNGILPMPASLHLEFGSATYRAEIWNALADVLPVAGEEAAKLYCIDRIRELTAGHLDWETATVGRLKEVFGQHPGLAEQCGLDLHYAEQIKRNIELYGSPTWYEWCNRNWGTKWNAYHQHIGYLDEGELYLEFDTAWSPPEPVYEAIAERFPDLQLEIRYIDEGGGFAGTYEIKDGILHDYPCSDEEFRMFAEEHFGWDYSEDDDEE
;
A
#
# COMPACT_ATOMS: atom_id res chain seq x y z
N MET A 1 -4.60 -14.99 -11.02
CA MET A 1 -5.45 -13.85 -10.61
C MET A 1 -4.68 -13.06 -9.56
N PRO A 2 -4.98 -11.77 -9.28
CA PRO A 2 -4.48 -11.16 -8.06
C PRO A 2 -4.97 -12.00 -6.87
N ASN A 3 -4.10 -12.24 -5.89
CA ASN A 3 -4.49 -12.89 -4.65
C ASN A 3 -5.14 -11.84 -3.75
N HIS A 4 -6.35 -12.14 -3.28
CA HIS A 4 -7.16 -11.26 -2.45
C HIS A 4 -7.33 -11.92 -1.09
N VAL A 5 -7.21 -11.13 -0.03
CA VAL A 5 -7.44 -11.59 1.34
C VAL A 5 -8.76 -11.01 1.82
N THR A 6 -9.75 -11.85 2.05
CA THR A 6 -11.02 -11.42 2.64
C THR A 6 -10.86 -11.33 4.15
N ASN A 7 -11.31 -10.22 4.72
CA ASN A 7 -11.25 -9.93 6.15
C ASN A 7 -12.68 -9.75 6.66
N GLN A 8 -13.07 -10.50 7.70
CA GLN A 8 -14.33 -10.33 8.41
C GLN A 8 -14.05 -9.83 9.81
N ILE A 9 -14.55 -8.65 10.15
CA ILE A 9 -14.28 -7.96 11.41
C ILE A 9 -15.56 -7.83 12.22
N THR A 10 -15.54 -8.37 13.43
CA THR A 10 -16.54 -8.10 14.47
C THR A 10 -15.92 -7.23 15.55
N VAL A 11 -16.56 -6.11 15.87
CA VAL A 11 -16.11 -5.15 16.89
C VAL A 11 -17.17 -5.02 17.97
N THR A 12 -16.78 -5.17 19.23
CA THR A 12 -17.65 -4.95 20.40
C THR A 12 -17.00 -4.00 21.38
N GLY A 13 -17.81 -3.24 22.13
CA GLY A 13 -17.28 -2.40 23.20
C GLY A 13 -18.22 -1.26 23.62
N PRO A 14 -17.71 -0.31 24.41
CA PRO A 14 -18.49 0.86 24.81
C PRO A 14 -18.98 1.68 23.61
N ALA A 15 -20.23 2.14 23.65
CA ALA A 15 -20.86 2.84 22.54
C ALA A 15 -20.11 4.10 22.09
N GLU A 16 -19.48 4.82 23.02
CA GLU A 16 -18.66 6.01 22.72
C GLU A 16 -17.41 5.64 21.90
N SER A 17 -16.69 4.61 22.34
CA SER A 17 -15.47 4.12 21.67
C SER A 17 -15.79 3.50 20.32
N LEU A 18 -16.90 2.77 20.20
CA LEU A 18 -17.38 2.24 18.93
C LEU A 18 -17.79 3.36 17.96
N ALA A 19 -18.42 4.42 18.45
CA ALA A 19 -18.72 5.61 17.63
C ALA A 19 -17.44 6.30 17.13
N ALA A 20 -16.42 6.43 17.98
CA ALA A 20 -15.13 7.00 17.61
C ALA A 20 -14.37 6.11 16.60
N PHE A 21 -14.42 4.78 16.77
CA PHE A 21 -13.86 3.82 15.82
C PHE A 21 -14.53 3.93 14.45
N ARG A 22 -15.86 3.96 14.40
CA ARG A 22 -16.62 4.14 13.15
C ARG A 22 -16.25 5.44 12.46
N ALA A 23 -16.18 6.55 13.19
CA ALA A 23 -15.83 7.86 12.64
C ALA A 23 -14.37 7.92 12.15
N ALA A 24 -13.50 7.04 12.65
CA ALA A 24 -12.12 6.93 12.21
C ALA A 24 -11.97 6.01 10.99
N LEU A 25 -12.55 4.81 11.02
CA LEU A 25 -12.35 3.81 9.98
C LEU A 25 -13.27 4.01 8.77
N LEU A 26 -14.47 4.55 8.97
CA LEU A 26 -15.50 4.62 7.93
C LEU A 26 -15.65 6.04 7.39
N VAL A 27 -15.72 6.15 6.07
CA VAL A 27 -15.96 7.41 5.35
C VAL A 27 -17.19 7.29 4.44
N PRO A 28 -17.88 8.39 4.11
CA PRO A 28 -18.99 8.33 3.15
C PRO A 28 -18.56 7.77 1.80
N GLY A 29 -19.28 6.77 1.30
CA GLY A 29 -18.97 6.12 0.03
C GLY A 29 -19.94 4.97 -0.26
N GLU A 30 -20.15 4.68 -1.53
CA GLU A 30 -20.89 3.48 -1.93
C GLU A 30 -19.90 2.31 -1.99
N ALA A 31 -20.27 1.20 -1.34
CA ALA A 31 -19.51 -0.03 -1.47
C ALA A 31 -19.51 -0.49 -2.94
N ASP A 32 -18.39 -1.04 -3.38
CA ASP A 32 -18.19 -1.60 -4.72
C ASP A 32 -18.79 -3.01 -4.89
N SER A 33 -19.34 -3.57 -3.82
CA SER A 33 -20.07 -4.85 -3.75
C SER A 33 -21.51 -4.68 -3.23
N TYR A 34 -22.17 -5.77 -2.83
CA TYR A 34 -23.55 -5.75 -2.34
C TYR A 34 -23.69 -4.91 -1.07
N GLY A 35 -24.14 -3.67 -1.21
CA GLY A 35 -24.54 -2.82 -0.08
C GLY A 35 -25.92 -3.21 0.46
N ARG A 36 -26.16 -2.89 1.73
CA ARG A 36 -27.50 -2.93 2.32
C ARG A 36 -28.15 -1.56 2.21
N ASP A 37 -29.27 -1.47 1.49
CA ASP A 37 -30.01 -0.21 1.29
C ASP A 37 -30.50 0.44 2.59
N ASP A 38 -30.62 -0.34 3.67
CA ASP A 38 -31.09 0.13 4.97
C ASP A 38 -29.97 0.55 5.93
N LEU A 39 -28.71 0.41 5.51
CA LEU A 39 -27.53 0.86 6.24
C LEU A 39 -26.93 2.13 5.61
N PRO A 40 -26.16 2.91 6.38
CA PRO A 40 -25.47 4.07 5.83
C PRO A 40 -24.47 3.66 4.74
N GLN A 41 -24.43 4.44 3.66
CA GLN A 41 -23.44 4.29 2.58
C GLN A 41 -22.09 4.81 3.06
N VAL A 42 -21.31 3.92 3.65
CA VAL A 42 -19.94 4.18 4.11
C VAL A 42 -19.02 3.04 3.72
N ILE A 43 -17.74 3.36 3.57
CA ILE A 43 -16.66 2.43 3.23
C ILE A 43 -15.53 2.53 4.25
N VAL A 44 -14.83 1.42 4.47
CA VAL A 44 -13.56 1.31 5.16
C VAL A 44 -12.50 2.09 4.38
N ASP A 45 -11.79 2.97 5.09
CA ASP A 45 -10.65 3.73 4.59
C ASP A 45 -9.52 3.73 5.64
N PHE A 46 -8.44 3.03 5.33
CA PHE A 46 -7.26 2.95 6.20
C PHE A 46 -6.63 4.31 6.48
N ASN A 47 -6.86 5.34 5.65
CA ASN A 47 -6.33 6.67 5.91
C ASN A 47 -6.84 7.30 7.19
N GLY A 48 -8.02 6.91 7.67
CA GLY A 48 -8.56 7.43 8.93
C GLY A 48 -7.92 6.81 10.18
N ILE A 49 -7.17 5.73 10.02
CA ILE A 49 -6.31 5.12 11.04
C ILE A 49 -4.84 5.50 10.81
N LEU A 50 -4.29 5.19 9.64
CA LEU A 50 -2.92 5.47 9.21
C LEU A 50 -2.95 6.27 7.90
N PRO A 51 -2.98 7.62 7.97
CA PRO A 51 -3.10 8.47 6.79
C PRO A 51 -1.86 8.41 5.91
N MET A 52 -2.04 8.12 4.63
CA MET A 52 -0.98 8.23 3.65
C MET A 52 -0.75 9.70 3.27
N PRO A 53 0.50 10.20 3.35
CA PRO A 53 0.83 11.54 2.89
C PRO A 53 0.45 11.79 1.42
N ALA A 54 -0.25 12.90 1.15
CA ALA A 54 -0.75 13.20 -0.19
C ALA A 54 0.35 13.31 -1.27
N SER A 55 1.58 13.68 -0.89
CA SER A 55 2.70 13.77 -1.83
C SER A 55 3.21 12.41 -2.34
N LEU A 56 2.76 11.31 -1.74
CA LEU A 56 3.06 9.95 -2.17
C LEU A 56 2.11 9.45 -3.26
N HIS A 57 1.03 10.17 -3.60
CA HIS A 57 0.13 9.86 -4.72
C HIS A 57 0.80 10.11 -6.08
N LEU A 58 1.88 9.37 -6.33
CA LEU A 58 2.67 9.36 -7.56
C LEU A 58 2.59 7.97 -8.17
N GLU A 59 2.47 7.89 -9.48
CA GLU A 59 2.56 6.59 -10.16
C GLU A 59 3.88 5.90 -9.83
N PHE A 60 3.81 4.61 -9.52
CA PHE A 60 4.97 3.75 -9.35
C PHE A 60 5.30 3.08 -10.69
N GLY A 61 6.53 3.23 -11.16
CA GLY A 61 6.97 2.57 -12.38
C GLY A 61 8.34 3.02 -12.88
N SER A 62 8.57 2.89 -14.18
CA SER A 62 9.87 3.19 -14.80
C SER A 62 10.38 4.61 -14.53
N ALA A 63 9.48 5.60 -14.41
CA ALA A 63 9.83 6.96 -14.07
C ALA A 63 10.39 7.08 -12.64
N THR A 64 9.82 6.35 -11.67
CA THR A 64 10.29 6.26 -10.28
C THR A 64 11.73 5.76 -10.23
N TYR A 65 12.02 4.62 -10.87
CA TYR A 65 13.37 4.07 -10.89
C TYR A 65 14.39 5.01 -11.54
N ARG A 66 14.01 5.72 -12.61
CA ARG A 66 14.89 6.71 -13.26
C ARG A 66 15.18 7.89 -12.34
N ALA A 67 14.16 8.38 -11.63
CA ALA A 67 14.30 9.44 -10.65
C ALA A 67 15.22 9.03 -9.49
N GLU A 68 15.06 7.82 -8.96
CA GLU A 68 15.91 7.29 -7.89
C GLU A 68 17.37 7.15 -8.34
N ILE A 69 17.62 6.59 -9.53
CA ILE A 69 18.98 6.51 -10.09
C ILE A 69 19.57 7.91 -10.24
N TRP A 70 18.82 8.86 -10.81
CA TRP A 70 19.26 10.25 -10.96
C TRP A 70 19.66 10.89 -9.61
N ASN A 71 18.82 10.69 -8.58
CA ASN A 71 19.05 11.23 -7.25
C ASN A 71 20.23 10.57 -6.52
N ALA A 72 20.48 9.29 -6.77
CA ALA A 72 21.56 8.53 -6.14
C ALA A 72 22.96 8.85 -6.71
N LEU A 73 23.04 9.41 -7.93
CA LEU A 73 24.33 9.74 -8.54
C LEU A 73 24.99 10.93 -7.84
N ALA A 74 26.18 10.69 -7.26
CA ALA A 74 26.98 11.73 -6.64
C ALA A 74 27.60 12.68 -7.69
N ASP A 75 27.64 13.97 -7.36
CA ASP A 75 28.04 15.04 -8.29
C ASP A 75 29.48 14.93 -8.79
N VAL A 76 30.35 14.25 -8.03
CA VAL A 76 31.76 14.03 -8.34
C VAL A 76 32.00 12.90 -9.34
N LEU A 77 30.99 12.06 -9.62
CA LEU A 77 31.14 10.92 -10.51
C LEU A 77 31.36 11.40 -11.95
N PRO A 78 32.27 10.77 -12.73
CA PRO A 78 32.43 11.08 -14.14
C PRO A 78 31.19 10.64 -14.92
N VAL A 79 30.72 11.46 -15.88
CA VAL A 79 29.55 11.11 -16.72
C VAL A 79 29.82 9.92 -17.64
N ALA A 80 31.09 9.63 -17.93
CA ALA A 80 31.54 8.47 -18.70
C ALA A 80 31.76 7.20 -17.85
N GLY A 81 31.51 7.27 -16.53
CA GLY A 81 31.71 6.14 -15.61
C GLY A 81 30.55 5.14 -15.58
N GLU A 82 30.81 3.95 -15.05
CA GLU A 82 29.83 2.84 -14.95
C GLU A 82 28.57 3.23 -14.15
N GLU A 83 28.70 4.06 -13.13
CA GLU A 83 27.56 4.52 -12.33
C GLU A 83 26.62 5.40 -13.16
N ALA A 84 27.15 6.35 -13.94
CA ALA A 84 26.35 7.19 -14.83
C ALA A 84 25.71 6.39 -15.97
N ALA A 85 26.35 5.29 -16.41
CA ALA A 85 25.79 4.40 -17.43
C ALA A 85 24.49 3.70 -17.00
N LYS A 86 24.13 3.72 -15.71
CA LYS A 86 22.84 3.22 -15.20
C LYS A 86 21.65 4.12 -15.58
N LEU A 87 21.90 5.36 -16.04
CA LEU A 87 20.83 6.22 -16.56
C LEU A 87 20.23 5.59 -17.83
N TYR A 88 18.92 5.32 -17.80
CA TYR A 88 18.16 4.60 -18.84
C TYR A 88 18.27 5.19 -20.28
N CYS A 89 18.87 6.36 -20.45
CA CYS A 89 19.05 7.02 -21.76
C CYS A 89 20.42 7.69 -21.91
N ILE A 90 21.50 7.13 -21.32
CA ILE A 90 22.81 7.79 -21.29
C ILE A 90 23.35 8.20 -22.67
N ASP A 91 23.14 7.40 -23.72
CA ASP A 91 23.56 7.75 -25.08
C ASP A 91 22.79 8.96 -25.64
N ARG A 92 21.48 9.04 -25.36
CA ARG A 92 20.66 10.19 -25.74
C ARG A 92 21.01 11.43 -24.94
N ILE A 93 21.28 11.28 -23.65
CA ILE A 93 21.78 12.36 -22.79
C ILE A 93 23.10 12.88 -23.37
N ARG A 94 24.00 12.00 -23.79
CA ARG A 94 25.26 12.35 -24.45
C ARG A 94 25.08 13.12 -25.74
N GLU A 95 24.21 12.64 -26.62
CA GLU A 95 23.89 13.33 -27.87
C GLU A 95 23.36 14.75 -27.63
N LEU A 96 22.36 14.89 -26.75
CA LEU A 96 21.69 16.17 -26.50
C LEU A 96 22.56 17.18 -25.74
N THR A 97 23.51 16.69 -24.93
CA THR A 97 24.39 17.55 -24.12
C THR A 97 25.78 17.72 -24.69
N ALA A 98 26.10 17.14 -25.87
CA ALA A 98 27.42 17.23 -26.48
C ALA A 98 27.88 18.68 -26.76
N GLY A 99 26.94 19.60 -27.00
CA GLY A 99 27.22 21.04 -27.13
C GLY A 99 27.41 21.79 -25.81
N HIS A 100 27.13 21.14 -24.68
CA HIS A 100 27.10 21.73 -23.34
C HIS A 100 28.14 21.13 -22.39
N LEU A 101 28.64 19.92 -22.67
CA LEU A 101 29.52 19.13 -21.81
C LEU A 101 30.66 18.51 -22.61
N ASP A 102 31.87 18.58 -22.04
CA ASP A 102 32.98 17.72 -22.45
C ASP A 102 32.84 16.35 -21.75
N TRP A 103 32.38 15.34 -22.48
CA TRP A 103 32.08 14.02 -21.94
C TRP A 103 33.31 13.23 -21.48
N GLU A 104 34.52 13.63 -21.86
CA GLU A 104 35.75 12.97 -21.39
C GLU A 104 36.11 13.38 -19.97
N THR A 105 35.71 14.59 -19.55
CA THR A 105 36.14 15.20 -18.28
C THR A 105 34.99 15.63 -17.37
N ALA A 106 33.77 15.73 -17.88
CA ALA A 106 32.62 16.22 -17.13
C ALA A 106 32.19 15.26 -16.02
N THR A 107 31.57 15.84 -15.00
CA THR A 107 30.98 15.11 -13.87
C THR A 107 29.45 15.15 -13.91
N VAL A 108 28.81 14.26 -13.16
CA VAL A 108 27.36 14.24 -12.97
C VAL A 108 26.87 15.58 -12.44
N GLY A 109 27.61 16.24 -11.54
CA GLY A 109 27.26 17.57 -11.04
C GLY A 109 27.15 18.59 -12.16
N ARG A 110 28.10 18.56 -13.12
CA ARG A 110 28.05 19.43 -14.29
C ARG A 110 26.87 19.09 -15.22
N LEU A 111 26.51 17.82 -15.36
CA LEU A 111 25.31 17.39 -16.08
C LEU A 111 24.03 17.90 -15.40
N LYS A 112 23.93 17.81 -14.07
CA LYS A 112 22.82 18.37 -13.27
C LYS A 112 22.69 19.88 -13.47
N GLU A 113 23.81 20.61 -13.48
CA GLU A 113 23.81 22.04 -13.78
C GLU A 113 23.25 22.34 -15.19
N VAL A 114 23.67 21.57 -16.20
CA VAL A 114 23.15 21.72 -17.58
C VAL A 114 21.65 21.46 -17.64
N PHE A 115 21.17 20.39 -17.01
CA PHE A 115 19.74 20.08 -16.94
C PHE A 115 18.94 21.12 -16.15
N GLY A 116 19.51 21.70 -15.09
CA GLY A 116 18.89 22.81 -14.36
C GLY A 116 18.78 24.09 -15.20
N GLN A 117 19.76 24.37 -16.07
CA GLN A 117 19.74 25.51 -16.98
C GLN A 117 18.87 25.28 -18.22
N HIS A 118 18.72 24.02 -18.63
CA HIS A 118 18.03 23.61 -19.84
C HIS A 118 17.10 22.41 -19.57
N PRO A 119 15.99 22.59 -18.82
CA PRO A 119 15.12 21.49 -18.41
C PRO A 119 14.52 20.70 -19.57
N GLY A 120 14.27 21.35 -20.72
CA GLY A 120 13.80 20.68 -21.93
C GLY A 120 14.77 19.64 -22.52
N LEU A 121 16.06 19.66 -22.14
CA LEU A 121 17.00 18.58 -22.49
C LEU A 121 16.74 17.33 -21.64
N ALA A 122 16.47 17.49 -20.34
CA ALA A 122 16.14 16.39 -19.44
C ALA A 122 14.82 15.73 -19.84
N GLU A 123 13.80 16.53 -20.18
CA GLU A 123 12.50 16.06 -20.68
C GLU A 123 12.64 15.23 -21.96
N GLN A 124 13.48 15.67 -22.91
CA GLN A 124 13.76 14.92 -24.14
C GLN A 124 14.50 13.59 -23.89
N CYS A 125 15.12 13.43 -22.72
CA CYS A 125 15.69 12.16 -22.25
C CYS A 125 14.71 11.32 -21.43
N GLY A 126 13.46 11.78 -21.25
CA GLY A 126 12.47 11.12 -20.41
C GLY A 126 12.78 11.19 -18.92
N LEU A 127 13.52 12.22 -18.48
CA LEU A 127 13.81 12.53 -17.09
C LEU A 127 13.07 13.80 -16.66
N ASP A 128 12.03 13.64 -15.87
CA ASP A 128 11.31 14.74 -15.24
C ASP A 128 12.01 15.14 -13.93
N LEU A 129 12.62 16.32 -13.92
CA LEU A 129 13.37 16.83 -12.76
C LEU A 129 12.46 17.22 -11.59
N HIS A 130 11.22 17.64 -11.85
CA HIS A 130 10.27 17.97 -10.80
C HIS A 130 9.81 16.69 -10.10
N TYR A 131 9.48 15.66 -10.88
CA TYR A 131 9.16 14.34 -10.36
C TYR A 131 10.35 13.76 -9.57
N ALA A 132 11.57 13.85 -10.10
CA ALA A 132 12.77 13.37 -9.39
C ALA A 132 13.00 14.07 -8.05
N GLU A 133 12.81 15.39 -7.99
CA GLU A 133 12.88 16.15 -6.74
C GLU A 133 11.78 15.74 -5.76
N GLN A 134 10.56 15.48 -6.23
CA GLN A 134 9.47 15.00 -5.37
C GLN A 134 9.75 13.59 -4.82
N ILE A 135 10.30 12.67 -5.63
CA ILE A 135 10.73 11.35 -5.18
C ILE A 135 11.79 11.47 -4.09
N LYS A 136 12.80 12.33 -4.27
CA LYS A 136 13.83 12.58 -3.27
C LYS A 136 13.22 13.03 -1.93
N ARG A 137 12.33 14.02 -1.97
CA ARG A 137 11.65 14.55 -0.76
C ARG A 137 10.80 13.49 -0.08
N ASN A 138 10.07 12.68 -0.84
CA ASN A 138 9.25 11.62 -0.28
C ASN A 138 10.10 10.56 0.43
N ILE A 139 11.24 10.17 -0.15
CA ILE A 139 12.19 9.28 0.51
C ILE A 139 12.75 9.91 1.80
N GLU A 140 13.14 11.19 1.76
CA GLU A 140 13.68 11.88 2.94
C GLU A 140 12.66 12.00 4.08
N LEU A 141 11.39 12.30 3.77
CA LEU A 141 10.34 12.54 4.76
C LEU A 141 9.69 11.25 5.26
N TYR A 142 9.49 10.29 4.38
CA TYR A 142 8.65 9.11 4.63
C TYR A 142 9.39 7.80 4.39
N GLY A 143 10.63 7.80 3.93
CA GLY A 143 11.36 6.58 3.61
C GLY A 143 10.75 5.78 2.46
N SER A 144 9.89 6.39 1.63
CA SER A 144 9.21 5.77 0.50
C SER A 144 9.12 6.76 -0.65
N PRO A 145 9.41 6.36 -1.90
CA PRO A 145 9.36 7.25 -3.05
C PRO A 145 7.91 7.56 -3.48
N THR A 146 7.03 6.57 -3.39
CA THR A 146 5.63 6.64 -3.83
C THR A 146 4.69 5.94 -2.85
N TRP A 147 3.40 5.93 -3.17
CA TRP A 147 2.38 5.21 -2.42
C TRP A 147 2.69 3.72 -2.32
N TYR A 148 3.32 3.11 -3.34
CA TYR A 148 3.44 1.67 -3.41
C TYR A 148 4.25 1.10 -2.24
N GLU A 149 5.47 1.59 -2.03
CA GLU A 149 6.31 1.15 -0.91
C GLU A 149 5.72 1.59 0.42
N TRP A 150 5.09 2.76 0.46
CA TRP A 150 4.50 3.27 1.69
C TRP A 150 3.32 2.42 2.15
N CYS A 151 2.36 2.09 1.27
CA CYS A 151 1.20 1.26 1.62
C CYS A 151 1.65 -0.13 2.07
N ASN A 152 2.53 -0.80 1.31
CA ASN A 152 3.01 -2.12 1.70
C ASN A 152 3.67 -2.12 3.09
N ARG A 153 4.42 -1.07 3.44
CA ARG A 153 5.07 -0.99 4.75
C ARG A 153 4.15 -0.54 5.88
N ASN A 154 3.25 0.41 5.64
CA ASN A 154 2.49 1.09 6.69
C ASN A 154 1.05 0.58 6.82
N TRP A 155 0.45 0.03 5.76
CA TRP A 155 -0.82 -0.68 5.84
C TRP A 155 -0.63 -2.19 5.84
N GLY A 156 0.55 -2.69 5.47
CA GLY A 156 0.81 -4.12 5.32
C GLY A 156 0.30 -4.69 3.99
N THR A 157 -0.38 -3.87 3.17
CA THR A 157 -1.04 -4.28 1.93
C THR A 157 -0.79 -3.27 0.83
N LYS A 158 -0.96 -3.67 -0.43
CA LYS A 158 -0.73 -2.77 -1.57
C LYS A 158 -1.77 -1.66 -1.68
N TRP A 159 -3.03 -1.99 -1.45
CA TRP A 159 -4.15 -1.09 -1.64
C TRP A 159 -4.97 -0.98 -0.35
N ASN A 160 -5.79 0.06 -0.30
CA ASN A 160 -6.83 0.19 0.72
C ASN A 160 -7.84 -0.97 0.61
N ALA A 161 -8.80 -1.03 1.53
CA ALA A 161 -9.91 -1.98 1.47
C ALA A 161 -10.74 -1.83 0.18
N TYR A 162 -11.20 -2.95 -0.39
CA TYR A 162 -12.13 -3.00 -1.52
C TYR A 162 -13.07 -4.21 -1.37
N HIS A 163 -14.06 -4.38 -2.25
CA HIS A 163 -15.13 -5.39 -2.13
C HIS A 163 -15.75 -5.42 -0.73
N GLN A 164 -16.25 -4.27 -0.31
CA GLN A 164 -16.61 -4.05 1.08
C GLN A 164 -18.09 -4.33 1.37
N HIS A 165 -18.39 -4.86 2.54
CA HIS A 165 -19.76 -5.13 2.98
C HIS A 165 -19.91 -4.84 4.48
N ILE A 166 -20.87 -3.99 4.83
CA ILE A 166 -21.24 -3.77 6.24
C ILE A 166 -22.48 -4.61 6.53
N GLY A 167 -22.33 -5.61 7.39
CA GLY A 167 -23.43 -6.52 7.71
C GLY A 167 -24.43 -5.89 8.67
N TYR A 168 -23.94 -5.27 9.74
CA TYR A 168 -24.76 -4.56 10.73
C TYR A 168 -23.94 -3.53 11.51
N LEU A 169 -24.64 -2.54 12.07
CA LEU A 169 -24.06 -1.43 12.81
C LEU A 169 -25.05 -1.01 13.90
N ASP A 170 -24.73 -1.37 15.14
CA ASP A 170 -25.57 -1.10 16.32
C ASP A 170 -24.82 -0.18 17.31
N GLU A 171 -25.40 0.04 18.50
CA GLU A 171 -24.79 0.91 19.52
C GLU A 171 -23.53 0.29 20.15
N GLY A 172 -23.48 -1.04 20.30
CA GLY A 172 -22.39 -1.75 20.99
C GLY A 172 -21.65 -2.79 20.15
N GLU A 173 -22.06 -2.98 18.89
CA GLU A 173 -21.49 -3.98 18.00
C GLU A 173 -21.47 -3.50 16.54
N LEU A 174 -20.47 -3.94 15.78
CA LEU A 174 -20.29 -3.66 14.35
C LEU A 174 -19.71 -4.91 13.69
N TYR A 175 -20.27 -5.27 12.53
CA TYR A 175 -19.68 -6.25 11.62
C TYR A 175 -19.46 -5.66 10.24
N LEU A 176 -18.27 -5.89 9.70
CA LEU A 176 -17.89 -5.52 8.35
C LEU A 176 -16.98 -6.56 7.71
N GLU A 177 -16.98 -6.58 6.39
CA GLU A 177 -16.16 -7.43 5.56
C GLU A 177 -15.50 -6.59 4.46
N PHE A 178 -14.25 -6.91 4.10
CA PHE A 178 -13.57 -6.31 2.96
C PHE A 178 -12.39 -7.16 2.49
N ASP A 179 -12.01 -6.97 1.24
CA ASP A 179 -10.80 -7.54 0.66
C ASP A 179 -9.61 -6.59 0.76
N THR A 180 -8.42 -7.17 0.90
CA THR A 180 -7.13 -6.51 0.73
C THR A 180 -6.24 -7.27 -0.25
N ALA A 181 -5.24 -6.58 -0.79
CA ALA A 181 -4.29 -7.21 -1.70
C ALA A 181 -3.21 -7.95 -0.92
N TRP A 182 -3.04 -9.24 -1.22
CA TRP A 182 -1.91 -10.11 -0.84
C TRP A 182 -1.77 -10.49 0.64
N SER A 183 -2.26 -9.67 1.56
CA SER A 183 -2.10 -9.87 3.00
C SER A 183 -3.25 -9.19 3.77
N PRO A 184 -3.52 -9.60 5.02
CA PRO A 184 -4.29 -8.79 5.96
C PRO A 184 -3.56 -7.45 6.25
N PRO A 185 -4.28 -6.36 6.54
CA PRO A 185 -3.68 -5.07 6.87
C PRO A 185 -3.23 -5.00 8.35
N GLU A 186 -2.33 -5.91 8.76
CA GLU A 186 -1.88 -6.07 10.15
C GLU A 186 -1.41 -4.75 10.81
N PRO A 187 -0.59 -3.88 10.17
CA PRO A 187 -0.24 -2.58 10.75
C PRO A 187 -1.45 -1.66 11.04
N VAL A 188 -2.53 -1.77 10.26
CA VAL A 188 -3.77 -1.03 10.52
C VAL A 188 -4.46 -1.59 11.75
N TYR A 189 -4.46 -2.92 11.92
CA TYR A 189 -5.00 -3.58 13.12
C TYR A 189 -4.20 -3.24 14.38
N GLU A 190 -2.87 -3.18 14.29
CA GLU A 190 -2.00 -2.72 15.39
C GLU A 190 -2.35 -1.28 15.80
N ALA A 191 -2.49 -0.38 14.82
CA ALA A 191 -2.86 1.01 15.08
C ALA A 191 -4.29 1.15 15.65
N ILE A 192 -5.22 0.27 15.26
CA ILE A 192 -6.55 0.18 15.87
C ILE A 192 -6.44 -0.26 17.33
N ALA A 193 -5.64 -1.30 17.62
CA ALA A 193 -5.44 -1.80 18.98
C ALA A 193 -4.87 -0.71 19.90
N GLU A 194 -3.85 0.03 19.44
CA GLU A 194 -3.27 1.13 20.22
C GLU A 194 -4.28 2.26 20.47
N ARG A 195 -5.08 2.62 19.44
CA ARG A 195 -5.98 3.78 19.49
C ARG A 195 -7.27 3.50 20.26
N PHE A 196 -7.75 2.26 20.26
CA PHE A 196 -9.03 1.86 20.85
C PHE A 196 -8.88 0.67 21.81
N PRO A 197 -8.12 0.83 22.93
CA PRO A 197 -7.74 -0.28 23.80
C PRO A 197 -8.91 -0.91 24.57
N ASP A 198 -10.07 -0.26 24.61
CA ASP A 198 -11.28 -0.72 25.28
C ASP A 198 -12.28 -1.42 24.33
N LEU A 199 -11.98 -1.47 23.03
CA LEU A 199 -12.70 -2.30 22.07
C LEU A 199 -12.14 -3.72 22.04
N GLN A 200 -13.01 -4.69 21.73
CA GLN A 200 -12.64 -6.07 21.45
C GLN A 200 -12.95 -6.34 19.99
N LEU A 201 -11.95 -6.79 19.23
CA LEU A 201 -12.13 -7.16 17.83
C LEU A 201 -11.76 -8.62 17.63
N GLU A 202 -12.60 -9.31 16.87
CA GLU A 202 -12.29 -10.60 16.25
C GLU A 202 -12.22 -10.36 14.74
N ILE A 203 -11.10 -10.73 14.13
CA ILE A 203 -10.84 -10.49 12.72
C ILE A 203 -10.44 -11.82 12.07
N ARG A 204 -11.35 -12.43 11.32
CA ARG A 204 -11.02 -13.62 10.52
C ARG A 204 -10.50 -13.19 9.16
N TYR A 205 -9.49 -13.89 8.66
CA TYR A 205 -8.95 -13.64 7.32
C TYR A 205 -8.73 -14.93 6.53
N ILE A 206 -8.83 -14.84 5.21
CA ILE A 206 -8.55 -15.94 4.28
C ILE A 206 -8.04 -15.41 2.95
N ASP A 207 -7.02 -16.07 2.39
CA ASP A 207 -6.62 -16.00 0.99
C ASP A 207 -6.73 -17.40 0.41
N GLU A 208 -7.82 -17.70 -0.30
CA GLU A 208 -8.01 -19.03 -0.86
C GLU A 208 -7.04 -19.33 -2.00
N GLY A 209 -6.75 -18.35 -2.85
CA GLY A 209 -5.75 -18.50 -3.91
C GLY A 209 -4.32 -18.67 -3.37
N GLY A 210 -4.05 -18.13 -2.18
CA GLY A 210 -2.80 -18.27 -1.44
C GLY A 210 -2.73 -19.49 -0.51
N GLY A 211 -3.87 -20.08 -0.16
CA GLY A 211 -3.98 -21.23 0.74
C GLY A 211 -3.64 -20.93 2.20
N PHE A 212 -3.95 -19.72 2.69
CA PHE A 212 -3.72 -19.37 4.10
C PHE A 212 -4.90 -18.64 4.72
N ALA A 213 -5.10 -18.83 6.02
CA ALA A 213 -6.19 -18.22 6.78
C ALA A 213 -5.77 -18.03 8.25
N GLY A 214 -6.62 -17.38 9.04
CA GLY A 214 -6.41 -17.25 10.48
C GLY A 214 -7.34 -16.25 11.13
N THR A 215 -7.08 -15.99 12.40
CA THR A 215 -7.82 -15.01 13.19
C THR A 215 -6.87 -14.09 13.92
N TYR A 216 -7.08 -12.78 13.81
CA TYR A 216 -6.54 -11.82 14.76
C TYR A 216 -7.57 -11.52 15.85
N GLU A 217 -7.08 -11.34 17.07
CA GLU A 217 -7.87 -10.78 18.17
C GLU A 217 -7.24 -9.49 18.67
N ILE A 218 -8.04 -8.44 18.87
CA ILE A 218 -7.61 -7.24 19.58
C ILE A 218 -8.30 -7.23 20.94
N LYS A 219 -7.50 -7.17 22.00
CA LYS A 219 -7.99 -7.09 23.38
C LYS A 219 -7.02 -6.33 24.26
N ASP A 220 -7.55 -5.47 25.13
CA ASP A 220 -6.75 -4.64 26.06
C ASP A 220 -5.65 -3.83 25.34
N GLY A 221 -5.94 -3.39 24.12
CA GLY A 221 -5.03 -2.64 23.25
C GLY A 221 -3.86 -3.44 22.65
N ILE A 222 -3.96 -4.77 22.65
CA ILE A 222 -2.94 -5.68 22.11
C ILE A 222 -3.55 -6.48 20.96
N LEU A 223 -2.81 -6.57 19.85
CA LEU A 223 -3.11 -7.46 18.73
C LEU A 223 -2.48 -8.84 18.98
N HIS A 224 -3.28 -9.88 18.83
CA HIS A 224 -2.87 -11.27 18.86
C HIS A 224 -3.16 -11.91 17.51
N ASP A 225 -2.20 -12.68 16.99
CA ASP A 225 -2.33 -13.42 15.74
C ASP A 225 -2.43 -14.92 16.01
N TYR A 226 -3.44 -15.56 15.41
CA TYR A 226 -3.70 -16.99 15.45
C TYR A 226 -3.86 -17.51 14.00
N PRO A 227 -2.72 -17.78 13.31
CA PRO A 227 -2.77 -18.36 11.98
C PRO A 227 -3.43 -19.74 12.00
N CYS A 228 -4.29 -20.02 11.02
CA CYS A 228 -4.84 -21.34 10.78
C CYS A 228 -3.75 -22.25 10.20
N SER A 229 -3.71 -23.50 10.65
CA SER A 229 -2.78 -24.48 10.10
C SER A 229 -3.26 -24.99 8.73
N ASP A 230 -2.33 -25.42 7.88
CA ASP A 230 -2.65 -26.01 6.57
C ASP A 230 -3.63 -27.20 6.68
N GLU A 231 -3.55 -27.97 7.77
CA GLU A 231 -4.43 -29.13 8.04
C GLU A 231 -5.88 -28.71 8.36
N GLU A 232 -6.06 -27.52 8.93
CA GLU A 232 -7.37 -26.99 9.37
C GLU A 232 -7.98 -26.02 8.35
N PHE A 233 -7.22 -25.61 7.33
CA PHE A 233 -7.61 -24.58 6.37
C PHE A 233 -8.99 -24.82 5.73
N ARG A 234 -9.24 -26.03 5.20
CA ARG A 234 -10.53 -26.37 4.55
C ARG A 234 -11.70 -26.23 5.53
N MET A 235 -11.54 -26.76 6.74
CA MET A 235 -12.56 -26.68 7.79
C MET A 235 -12.81 -25.22 8.21
N PHE A 236 -11.76 -24.42 8.34
CA PHE A 236 -11.86 -23.00 8.68
C PHE A 236 -12.59 -22.20 7.59
N ALA A 237 -12.26 -22.47 6.32
CA ALA A 237 -12.87 -21.84 5.15
C ALA A 237 -14.35 -22.23 5.01
N GLU A 238 -14.70 -23.50 5.22
CA GLU A 238 -16.09 -23.98 5.26
C GLU A 238 -16.88 -23.32 6.40
N GLU A 239 -16.34 -23.34 7.62
CA GLU A 239 -17.04 -22.89 8.82
C GLU A 239 -17.28 -21.37 8.83
N HIS A 240 -16.29 -20.59 8.42
CA HIS A 240 -16.32 -19.13 8.60
C HIS A 240 -16.60 -18.36 7.31
N PHE A 241 -16.23 -18.91 6.15
CA PHE A 241 -16.37 -18.22 4.87
C PHE A 241 -17.37 -18.91 3.95
N GLY A 242 -17.94 -20.06 4.34
CA GLY A 242 -18.97 -20.76 3.59
C GLY A 242 -18.48 -21.36 2.27
N TRP A 243 -17.17 -21.63 2.16
CA TRP A 243 -16.60 -22.32 1.01
C TRP A 243 -16.99 -23.79 1.04
N ASP A 244 -17.19 -24.41 -0.12
CA ASP A 244 -17.56 -25.82 -0.24
C ASP A 244 -16.46 -26.54 -1.04
N TYR A 245 -15.72 -27.43 -0.38
CA TYR A 245 -14.67 -28.24 -1.00
C TYR A 245 -15.15 -29.67 -1.33
N SER A 246 -16.45 -29.95 -1.20
CA SER A 246 -16.99 -31.31 -1.41
C SER A 246 -16.86 -31.83 -2.85
N GLU A 247 -16.63 -30.96 -3.83
CA GLU A 247 -16.41 -31.34 -5.24
C GLU A 247 -14.93 -31.65 -5.58
N ASP A 248 -13.97 -31.31 -4.71
CA ASP A 248 -12.52 -31.52 -4.97
C ASP A 248 -12.01 -32.91 -4.55
N ASP A 249 -12.81 -33.67 -3.80
CA ASP A 249 -12.46 -35.03 -3.33
C ASP A 249 -12.75 -36.14 -4.38
N ASP A 250 -13.22 -35.79 -5.58
CA ASP A 250 -13.54 -36.71 -6.68
C ASP A 250 -12.38 -36.93 -7.69
N GLU A 251 -11.21 -36.34 -7.46
CA GLU A 251 -9.98 -36.53 -8.28
C GLU A 251 -8.82 -37.19 -7.50
N GLU A 252 -9.01 -38.44 -7.02
CA GLU A 252 -7.93 -39.38 -6.67
C GLU A 252 -7.77 -40.54 -7.67
#